data_AF-A0AA46QUL4-F1
#
_entry.id   AF-A0AA46QUL4-F1
#
_cell.length_a   1.000
_cell.length_b   1.000
_cell.length_c   1.000
_cell.angle_alpha   90.00
_cell.angle_beta   90.00
_cell.angle_gamma   90.00
#
_symmetry.space_group_name_H-M   'P 1'
#
loop_
_entity.id
_entity.type
_entity.pdbx_description
1 polymer ?
#
loop_
_entity_poly.entity_id
_entity_poly.type
_entity_poly.pdbx_seq_one_letter_code
_entity_poly.pdbx_strand_id
1 'polypeptide(L)'
;MLGLLPNSLAVGTFRNVDVPFEVEIYETEPDVNLDEWDHASKGYFTVKSGVCSVFGCTDYLPDAARIDIKSGDYAVLSLAKGIATITEEWEDADDLYKLLIWPSSSKEYIAVKRYENT
;
A
#
# COMPACT_ATOMS: atom_id res chain seq x y z
N MET A 1 2.44 3.85 -6.67
CA MET A 1 2.14 2.86 -7.73
C MET A 1 1.58 1.59 -7.09
N LEU A 2 0.58 0.94 -7.69
CA LEU A 2 -0.01 -0.30 -7.16
C LEU A 2 -0.04 -1.37 -8.26
N GLY A 3 0.35 -2.60 -7.95
CA GLY A 3 0.22 -3.76 -8.83
C GLY A 3 -0.61 -4.85 -8.15
N LEU A 4 -1.42 -5.58 -8.92
CA LEU A 4 -2.37 -6.56 -8.39
C LEU A 4 -2.14 -7.96 -8.96
N LEU A 5 -2.22 -8.96 -8.07
CA LEU A 5 -2.42 -10.37 -8.38
C LEU A 5 -3.64 -10.87 -7.58
N PRO A 6 -4.24 -12.03 -7.91
CA PRO A 6 -5.47 -12.47 -7.24
C PRO A 6 -5.40 -12.54 -5.70
N ASN A 7 -4.23 -12.91 -5.14
CA ASN A 7 -4.02 -13.11 -3.71
C ASN A 7 -2.88 -12.25 -3.14
N SER A 8 -2.42 -11.26 -3.89
CA SER A 8 -1.28 -10.43 -3.53
C SER A 8 -1.41 -9.06 -4.18
N LEU A 9 -0.82 -8.06 -3.53
CA LEU A 9 -0.66 -6.73 -4.11
C LEU A 9 0.80 -6.32 -3.92
N ALA A 10 1.27 -5.43 -4.79
CA ALA A 10 2.58 -4.82 -4.69
C ALA A 10 2.41 -3.31 -4.64
N VAL A 11 2.93 -2.66 -3.60
CA VAL A 11 2.98 -1.20 -3.50
C VAL A 11 4.38 -0.77 -3.93
N GLY A 12 4.45 0.04 -4.99
CA GLY A 12 5.71 0.62 -5.45
C GLY A 12 6.09 1.83 -4.60
N THR A 13 7.27 1.77 -4.00
CA THR A 13 7.93 2.88 -3.30
C THR A 13 8.74 3.73 -4.28
N PHE A 14 9.00 4.98 -3.93
CA PHE A 14 9.81 5.91 -4.73
C PHE A 14 11.29 5.92 -4.32
N ARG A 15 11.64 5.23 -3.23
CA ARG A 15 13.02 4.99 -2.80
C ARG A 15 13.37 3.51 -2.84
N ASN A 16 14.65 3.22 -3.06
CA ASN A 16 15.26 1.89 -3.12
C ASN A 16 16.08 1.60 -1.84
N VAL A 17 15.46 1.87 -0.69
CA VAL A 17 15.95 1.60 0.66
C VAL A 17 14.77 1.16 1.53
N ASP A 18 15.04 0.81 2.79
CA ASP A 18 13.97 0.62 3.77
C ASP A 18 13.22 1.94 4.01
N VAL A 19 11.90 1.90 3.90
CA VAL A 19 11.03 3.07 4.06
C VAL A 19 9.96 2.80 5.12
N PRO A 20 9.45 3.85 5.79
CA PRO A 20 8.27 3.74 6.63
C PRO A 20 7.06 3.25 5.83
N PHE A 21 6.53 2.09 6.20
CA PHE A 21 5.37 1.47 5.56
C PHE A 21 4.34 1.03 6.60
N GLU A 22 3.14 1.59 6.54
CA GLU A 22 2.06 1.31 7.48
C GLU A 22 0.94 0.52 6.80
N VAL A 23 0.43 -0.51 7.49
CA VAL A 23 -0.76 -1.25 7.06
C VAL A 23 -1.84 -1.11 8.10
N GLU A 24 -3.02 -0.68 7.66
CA GLU A 24 -4.19 -0.49 8.52
C GLU A 24 -5.38 -1.26 7.95
N ILE A 25 -6.07 -2.00 8.82
CA ILE A 25 -7.27 -2.77 8.47
C ILE A 25 -8.48 -2.13 9.12
N TYR A 26 -9.50 -1.90 8.32
CA TYR A 26 -10.76 -1.29 8.71
C TYR A 26 -11.93 -2.26 8.49
N GLU A 27 -12.97 -2.13 9.31
CA GLU A 27 -14.22 -2.91 9.15
C GLU A 27 -15.08 -2.40 7.97
N THR A 28 -14.91 -1.13 7.58
CA THR A 28 -15.61 -0.47 6.47
C THR A 28 -14.66 0.44 5.69
N GLU A 29 -15.09 0.93 4.52
CA GLU A 29 -14.31 1.90 3.75
C GLU A 29 -13.99 3.14 4.62
N PRO A 30 -12.71 3.48 4.83
CA PRO A 30 -12.33 4.64 5.63
C PRO A 30 -12.55 5.93 4.84
N ASP A 31 -12.93 6.99 5.55
CA ASP A 31 -12.95 8.35 4.99
C ASP A 31 -11.52 8.91 5.01
N VAL A 32 -10.98 9.24 3.83
CA VAL A 32 -9.58 9.63 3.65
C VAL A 32 -9.53 11.00 3.00
N ASN A 33 -8.90 11.95 3.69
CA ASN A 33 -8.58 13.25 3.13
C ASN A 33 -7.42 13.12 2.11
N LEU A 34 -7.75 12.99 0.83
CA LEU A 34 -6.76 12.82 -0.25
C LEU A 34 -5.86 14.04 -0.47
N ASP A 35 -6.19 15.20 0.10
CA ASP A 35 -5.36 16.40 0.01
C ASP A 35 -4.06 16.29 0.82
N GLU A 36 -4.04 15.44 1.86
CA GLU A 36 -2.87 15.18 2.70
C GLU A 36 -1.83 14.22 2.07
N TRP A 37 -2.16 13.65 0.91
CA TRP A 37 -1.35 12.62 0.26
C TRP A 37 -0.90 13.08 -1.11
N ASP A 38 0.34 12.78 -1.49
CA ASP A 38 0.90 13.15 -2.79
C ASP A 38 0.44 12.20 -3.90
N HIS A 39 0.28 10.92 -3.56
CA HIS A 39 -0.09 9.86 -4.49
C HIS A 39 -1.07 8.88 -3.85
N ALA A 40 -2.08 8.45 -4.62
CA ALA A 40 -3.09 7.51 -4.15
C ALA A 40 -3.54 6.57 -5.28
N SER A 41 -3.68 5.28 -4.98
CA SER A 41 -4.16 4.26 -5.92
C SER A 41 -5.10 3.29 -5.22
N LYS A 42 -6.25 3.03 -5.83
CA LYS A 42 -7.24 2.06 -5.34
C LYS A 42 -7.04 0.73 -6.07
N GLY A 43 -7.20 -0.37 -5.34
CA GLY A 43 -7.11 -1.71 -5.90
C GLY A 43 -7.92 -2.71 -5.07
N TYR A 44 -7.68 -3.99 -5.32
CA TYR A 44 -8.35 -5.07 -4.63
C TYR A 44 -7.51 -6.35 -4.63
N PHE A 45 -7.76 -7.23 -3.68
CA PHE A 45 -7.18 -8.57 -3.63
C PHE A 45 -8.07 -9.51 -2.82
N THR A 46 -7.79 -10.81 -2.88
CA THR A 46 -8.53 -11.83 -2.12
C THR A 46 -7.61 -12.47 -1.09
N VAL A 47 -8.06 -12.58 0.16
CA VAL A 47 -7.38 -13.36 1.20
C VAL A 47 -8.02 -14.75 1.26
N LYS A 48 -7.20 -15.81 1.14
CA LYS A 48 -7.67 -17.20 1.26
C LYS A 48 -7.31 -17.85 2.60
N SER A 49 -6.09 -17.59 3.08
CA SER A 49 -5.47 -18.26 4.24
C SER A 49 -5.90 -17.71 5.60
N GLY A 50 -6.47 -16.51 5.65
CA GLY A 50 -6.70 -15.81 6.91
C GLY A 50 -5.49 -15.01 7.42
N VAL A 51 -4.38 -15.00 6.67
CA VAL A 51 -3.11 -14.37 7.03
C VAL A 51 -2.45 -13.78 5.80
N CYS A 52 -1.96 -12.54 5.91
CA CYS A 52 -1.16 -11.87 4.89
C CYS A 52 0.26 -11.61 5.39
N SER A 53 1.27 -12.01 4.62
CA SER A 53 2.66 -11.60 4.86
C SER A 53 2.95 -10.27 4.17
N VAL A 54 3.69 -9.39 4.84
CA VAL A 54 4.14 -8.09 4.33
C VAL A 54 5.66 -8.07 4.35
N PHE A 55 6.26 -7.84 3.20
CA PHE A 55 7.71 -7.90 3.00
C PHE A 55 8.12 -7.11 1.75
N GLY A 56 9.31 -6.53 1.79
CA GLY A 56 9.96 -5.88 0.66
C GLY A 56 10.63 -6.87 -0.30
N CYS A 57 11.08 -6.37 -1.46
CA CYS A 57 11.67 -7.20 -2.53
C CYS A 57 12.95 -7.96 -2.12
N THR A 58 13.65 -7.49 -1.10
CA THR A 58 14.90 -8.04 -0.59
C THR A 58 14.75 -8.76 0.76
N ASP A 59 13.55 -8.75 1.33
CA ASP A 59 13.30 -9.31 2.66
C ASP A 59 13.27 -10.83 2.65
N TYR A 60 13.61 -11.42 3.79
CA TYR A 60 13.50 -12.85 4.00
C TYR A 60 12.08 -13.23 4.45
N LEU A 61 11.32 -13.87 3.57
CA LEU A 61 9.91 -14.20 3.78
C LEU A 61 9.58 -14.90 5.12
N PRO A 62 10.40 -15.83 5.66
CA PRO A 62 10.13 -16.44 6.97
C PRO A 62 10.02 -15.44 8.12
N ASP A 63 10.74 -14.31 8.03
CA ASP A 63 10.79 -13.26 9.05
C ASP A 63 9.81 -12.12 8.77
N ALA A 64 9.09 -12.19 7.65
CA ALA A 64 8.12 -11.18 7.23
C ALA A 64 7.06 -10.93 8.30
N ALA A 65 6.65 -9.67 8.43
CA ALA A 65 5.51 -9.31 9.26
C ALA A 65 4.26 -10.06 8.75
N ARG A 66 3.47 -10.59 9.69
CA ARG A 66 2.23 -11.32 9.37
C ARG A 66 1.06 -10.61 10.01
N ILE A 67 0.02 -10.43 9.21
CA ILE A 67 -1.21 -9.77 9.63
C ILE A 67 -2.33 -10.80 9.54
N ASP A 68 -2.98 -11.05 10.67
CA ASP A 68 -4.20 -11.86 10.71
C ASP A 68 -5.36 -11.04 10.13
N ILE A 69 -6.00 -11.58 9.10
CA ILE A 69 -7.08 -10.92 8.37
C ILE A 69 -8.02 -11.98 7.83
N LYS A 70 -9.33 -11.85 8.07
CA LYS A 70 -10.31 -12.88 7.69
C LYS A 70 -10.22 -13.21 6.20
N SER A 71 -10.42 -14.47 5.82
CA SER A 71 -10.55 -14.80 4.40
C SER A 71 -11.73 -14.07 3.77
N GLY A 72 -11.55 -13.53 2.56
CA GLY A 72 -12.56 -12.72 1.89
C GLY A 72 -11.99 -11.85 0.77
N ASP A 73 -12.88 -11.06 0.16
CA ASP A 73 -12.55 -10.03 -0.81
C ASP A 73 -12.32 -8.68 -0.12
N TYR A 74 -11.27 -7.98 -0.54
CA TYR A 74 -10.88 -6.71 0.04
C TYR A 74 -10.63 -5.67 -1.04
N ALA A 75 -11.07 -4.45 -0.78
CA ALA A 75 -10.58 -3.27 -1.46
C ALA A 75 -9.40 -2.69 -0.67
N VAL A 76 -8.53 -1.99 -1.38
CA VAL A 76 -7.37 -1.32 -0.78
C VAL A 76 -7.21 0.09 -1.32
N LEU A 77 -6.66 0.96 -0.49
CA LEU A 77 -6.16 2.27 -0.89
C LEU A 77 -4.70 2.37 -0.48
N SER A 78 -3.83 2.43 -1.47
CA SER A 78 -2.41 2.73 -1.28
C SER A 78 -2.21 4.24 -1.36
N LEU A 79 -1.50 4.77 -0.37
CA LEU A 79 -1.25 6.18 -0.16
C LEU A 79 0.26 6.41 0.01
N ALA A 80 0.76 7.52 -0.53
CA ALA A 80 2.12 7.97 -0.31
C ALA A 80 2.17 9.49 -0.15
N LYS A 81 3.02 9.99 0.75
CA LYS A 81 3.26 11.42 0.98
C LYS A 81 4.72 11.68 1.31
N GLY A 82 5.14 12.95 1.26
CA GLY A 82 6.54 13.35 1.44
C GLY A 82 7.39 13.07 0.21
N ILE A 83 6.78 12.77 -0.96
CA ILE A 83 7.52 12.33 -2.15
C ILE A 83 8.44 13.44 -2.66
N ALA A 84 8.03 14.70 -2.54
CA ALA A 84 8.82 15.86 -2.94
C ALA A 84 10.09 16.08 -2.10
N THR A 85 10.26 15.37 -0.97
CA THR A 85 11.47 15.43 -0.16
C THR A 85 12.58 14.48 -0.66
N ILE A 86 12.25 13.59 -1.59
CA ILE A 86 13.20 12.64 -2.18
C ILE A 86 14.04 13.39 -3.23
N THR A 87 15.34 13.50 -2.96
CA THR A 87 16.34 14.02 -3.90
C THR A 87 16.95 12.92 -4.74
N GLU A 88 17.30 11.81 -4.10
CA GLU A 88 17.88 10.60 -4.70
C GLU A 88 17.22 9.36 -4.10
N GLU A 89 17.10 8.28 -4.87
CA GLU A 89 16.34 7.09 -4.45
C GLU A 89 16.97 6.32 -3.27
N TRP A 90 18.22 6.62 -2.92
CA TRP A 90 18.98 5.95 -1.86
C TRP A 90 19.31 6.86 -0.67
N GLU A 91 18.89 8.12 -0.69
CA GLU A 91 19.12 9.08 0.40
C GLU A 91 17.91 9.14 1.35
N ASP A 92 18.14 9.70 2.54
CA ASP A 92 17.09 9.95 3.53
C ASP A 92 16.07 10.96 3.00
N ALA A 93 14.79 10.67 3.24
CA ALA A 93 13.65 11.51 2.89
C ALA A 93 12.52 11.30 3.90
N ASP A 94 11.54 12.20 3.91
CA ASP A 94 10.39 12.16 4.80
C ASP A 94 9.19 11.41 4.18
N ASP A 95 9.45 10.52 3.21
CA ASP A 95 8.40 9.77 2.53
C ASP A 95 7.78 8.71 3.46
N LEU A 96 6.45 8.64 3.40
CA LEU A 96 5.64 7.66 4.13
C LEU A 96 4.69 6.97 3.17
N TYR A 97 4.62 5.65 3.29
CA TYR A 97 3.69 4.81 2.56
C TYR A 97 2.66 4.21 3.51
N LYS A 98 1.40 4.18 3.08
CA LYS A 98 0.31 3.58 3.84
C LYS A 98 -0.59 2.74 2.95
N LEU A 99 -1.03 1.61 3.48
CA LEU A 99 -2.00 0.72 2.84
C LEU A 99 -3.20 0.56 3.75
N LEU A 100 -4.34 1.06 3.31
CA LEU A 100 -5.63 0.86 3.96
C LEU A 100 -6.33 -0.33 3.33
N ILE A 101 -6.90 -1.22 4.14
CA ILE A 101 -7.57 -2.44 3.70
C ILE A 101 -8.95 -2.51 4.36
N TRP A 102 -9.99 -2.79 3.58
CA TRP A 102 -11.34 -3.03 4.12
C TRP A 102 -12.10 -4.09 3.32
N PRO A 103 -13.00 -4.86 3.95
CA PRO A 103 -13.85 -5.82 3.25
C PRO A 103 -14.66 -5.14 2.16
N SER A 104 -14.59 -5.66 0.93
CA SER A 104 -15.35 -5.14 -0.21
C SER A 104 -15.37 -6.12 -1.36
N SER A 105 -16.51 -6.22 -2.05
CA SER A 105 -16.62 -6.94 -3.32
C SER A 105 -16.18 -6.09 -4.52
N SER A 106 -15.82 -4.82 -4.31
CA SER A 106 -15.36 -3.94 -5.39
C SER A 106 -14.10 -4.49 -6.05
N LYS A 107 -14.05 -4.40 -7.38
CA LYS A 107 -12.89 -4.76 -8.20
C LYS A 107 -12.34 -3.53 -8.94
N GLU A 108 -12.49 -2.35 -8.32
CA GLU A 108 -11.93 -1.11 -8.85
C GLU A 108 -10.40 -1.13 -8.76
N TYR A 109 -9.76 -0.83 -9.88
CA TYR A 109 -8.32 -0.66 -9.96
C TYR A 109 -8.01 0.62 -10.74
N ILE A 110 -7.74 1.69 -10.01
CA ILE A 110 -7.64 3.05 -10.56
C ILE A 110 -6.56 3.85 -9.83
N ALA A 111 -5.90 4.75 -10.56
CA ALA A 111 -5.13 5.82 -9.96
C ALA A 111 -6.11 6.89 -9.47
N VAL A 112 -6.06 7.22 -8.17
CA VAL A 112 -6.94 8.19 -7.53
C VAL A 112 -6.29 9.58 -7.53
N LYS A 113 -5.00 9.63 -7.19
CA LYS A 113 -4.18 10.85 -7.23
C LYS A 113 -2.79 10.47 -7.71
N ARG A 114 -2.23 11.26 -8.62
CA ARG A 114 -0.89 11.03 -9.16
C ARG A 114 0.00 12.18 -8.72
N TYR A 115 1.09 11.86 -8.05
CA TYR A 115 2.22 12.76 -7.96
C TYR A 115 2.80 12.99 -9.36
N GLU A 116 2.96 14.25 -9.74
CA GLU A 116 3.60 14.68 -10.98
C GLU A 116 4.93 15.34 -10.63
N ASN A 117 6.04 14.81 -11.16
CA ASN A 117 7.33 15.49 -11.06
C ASN A 117 7.19 16.83 -11.80
N THR A 118 7.37 17.94 -11.07
CA THR A 118 7.41 19.29 -11.67
C THR A 118 8.83 19.62 -12.10
#